data_AF-A0A5Q4DKR7-F1
#
_entry.id   AF-A0A5Q4DKR7-F1
#
_cell.length_a   1.000
_cell.length_b   1.000
_cell.length_c   1.000
_cell.angle_alpha   90.00
_cell.angle_beta   90.00
_cell.angle_gamma   90.00
#
_symmetry.space_group_name_H-M   'P 1'
#
loop_
_entity.id
_entity.type
_entity.pdbx_description
1 polymer ?
#
loop_
_entity_poly.entity_id
_entity_poly.type
_entity_poly.pdbx_seq_one_letter_code
_entity_poly.pdbx_strand_id
1 'polypeptide(L)'
;MHLHATTALWLLPFVAPIALWVAWTDMKWMKIHNKTVLALVAVYLVIGFFALPLQAWAWGWVSLAVVLVLGFVLSSVGLMGGGDAKFAAAMAPFIALGDLSLFLMLLAGVTIVSFISHRVARSIPATQKLAPDWESWHRREFPMGLALGPSLLFYLILATVFGNTAA
;
A
#
# COMPACT_ATOMS: atom_id res chain seq x y z
N MET A 1 1.77 12.09 14.39
CA MET A 1 2.37 10.81 14.04
C MET A 1 2.46 9.97 15.30
N HIS A 2 1.66 8.92 15.35
CA HIS A 2 1.61 7.95 16.43
C HIS A 2 2.56 6.77 16.20
N LEU A 3 2.87 6.45 14.94
CA LEU A 3 3.92 5.47 14.65
C LEU A 3 5.29 6.04 15.00
N HIS A 4 6.09 5.26 15.73
CA HIS A 4 7.43 5.67 16.16
C HIS A 4 8.42 5.64 14.98
N ALA A 5 9.37 6.57 14.99
CA ALA A 5 10.34 6.71 13.91
C ALA A 5 11.25 5.47 13.78
N THR A 6 11.63 4.87 14.92
CA THR A 6 12.43 3.64 14.96
C THR A 6 11.69 2.48 14.30
N THR A 7 10.42 2.26 14.64
CA THR A 7 9.57 1.25 14.02
C THR A 7 9.49 1.44 12.51
N ALA A 8 9.26 2.67 12.05
CA ALA A 8 9.18 2.98 10.62
C ALA A 8 10.50 2.69 9.89
N LEU A 9 11.66 3.00 10.51
CA LEU A 9 12.99 2.70 9.96
C LEU A 9 13.24 1.19 9.81
N TRP A 10 12.73 0.37 10.71
CA TRP A 10 12.82 -1.09 10.59
C TRP A 10 11.96 -1.64 9.46
N LEU A 11 10.75 -1.11 9.27
CA LEU A 11 9.79 -1.63 8.29
C LEU A 11 10.09 -1.15 6.87
N LEU A 12 10.52 0.11 6.71
CA LEU A 12 10.64 0.78 5.42
C LEU A 12 11.55 0.07 4.40
N PRO A 13 12.75 -0.45 4.76
CA PRO A 13 13.63 -1.16 3.81
C PRO A 13 12.99 -2.42 3.22
N PHE A 14 12.09 -3.07 3.94
CA PHE A 14 11.40 -4.29 3.49
C PHE A 14 10.09 -3.98 2.76
N VAL A 15 9.38 -2.94 3.21
CA VAL A 15 8.11 -2.52 2.59
C VAL A 15 8.34 -1.80 1.26
N ALA A 16 9.38 -0.97 1.15
CA ALA A 16 9.75 -0.25 -0.07
C ALA A 16 9.82 -1.13 -1.33
N PRO A 17 10.63 -2.20 -1.39
CA PRO A 17 10.72 -3.03 -2.57
C PRO A 17 9.39 -3.72 -2.90
N ILE A 18 8.62 -4.15 -1.90
CA ILE A 18 7.31 -4.79 -2.12
C ILE A 18 6.32 -3.79 -2.71
N ALA A 19 6.22 -2.59 -2.15
CA ALA A 19 5.30 -1.56 -2.63
C ALA A 19 5.63 -1.09 -4.06
N LEU A 20 6.93 -0.91 -4.37
CA LEU A 20 7.38 -0.59 -5.72
C LEU A 20 7.12 -1.74 -6.69
N TRP A 21 7.34 -2.97 -6.26
CA TRP A 21 7.04 -4.15 -7.08
C TRP A 21 5.54 -4.25 -7.36
N VAL A 22 4.68 -4.04 -6.36
CA VAL A 22 3.21 -4.02 -6.55
C VAL A 22 2.82 -2.96 -7.56
N ALA A 23 3.28 -1.71 -7.39
CA ALA A 23 3.04 -0.62 -8.32
C ALA A 23 3.45 -0.98 -9.76
N TRP A 24 4.61 -1.61 -9.94
CA TRP A 24 5.08 -2.05 -11.25
C TRP A 24 4.26 -3.21 -11.84
N THR A 25 3.97 -4.25 -11.05
CA THR A 25 3.18 -5.40 -11.52
C THR A 25 1.76 -5.01 -11.88
N ASP A 26 1.17 -4.07 -11.15
CA ASP A 26 -0.17 -3.59 -11.41
C ASP A 26 -0.21 -2.70 -12.66
N MET A 27 0.85 -1.94 -12.91
CA MET A 27 1.00 -1.22 -14.19
C MET A 27 1.15 -2.14 -15.40
N LYS A 28 1.96 -3.19 -15.26
CA LYS A 28 2.30 -4.09 -16.36
C LYS A 28 1.18 -5.08 -16.67
N TRP A 29 0.59 -5.68 -15.64
CA TRP A 29 -0.36 -6.80 -15.77
C TRP A 29 -1.73 -6.52 -15.13
N MET A 30 -1.96 -5.34 -14.56
CA MET A 30 -3.20 -5.00 -13.84
C MET A 30 -3.57 -6.04 -12.78
N LYS A 31 -2.54 -6.58 -12.11
CA LYS A 31 -2.64 -7.69 -11.17
C LYS A 31 -1.74 -7.46 -9.96
N ILE A 32 -2.38 -7.32 -8.81
CA ILE A 32 -1.72 -7.49 -7.51
C ILE A 32 -1.64 -8.98 -7.18
N HIS A 33 -0.42 -9.51 -7.15
CA HIS A 33 -0.17 -10.93 -6.94
C HIS A 33 -0.35 -11.32 -5.47
N ASN A 34 -0.98 -12.46 -5.18
CA ASN A 34 -1.11 -12.93 -3.78
C ASN A 34 0.25 -13.06 -3.07
N LYS A 35 1.34 -13.35 -3.82
CA LYS A 35 2.70 -13.42 -3.28
C LYS A 35 3.16 -12.10 -2.67
N THR A 36 2.79 -10.95 -3.25
CA THR A 36 3.20 -9.65 -2.70
C THR A 36 2.41 -9.29 -1.44
N VAL A 37 1.11 -9.63 -1.42
CA VAL A 37 0.27 -9.52 -0.23
C VAL A 37 0.85 -10.36 0.91
N LEU A 38 1.15 -11.63 0.64
CA LEU A 38 1.76 -12.53 1.62
C LEU A 38 3.15 -12.06 2.07
N ALA A 39 3.96 -11.51 1.16
CA ALA A 39 5.25 -10.93 1.52
C ALA A 39 5.08 -9.75 2.48
N LEU A 40 4.11 -8.86 2.25
CA LEU A 40 3.84 -7.73 3.14
C LEU A 40 3.38 -8.20 4.52
N VAL A 41 2.50 -9.21 4.57
CA VAL A 41 2.08 -9.85 5.84
C VAL A 41 3.26 -10.52 6.55
N ALA A 42 4.16 -11.18 5.82
CA ALA A 42 5.36 -11.80 6.39
C ALA A 42 6.33 -10.76 6.97
N VAL A 43 6.46 -9.60 6.32
CA VAL A 43 7.24 -8.47 6.88
C VAL A 43 6.62 -8.01 8.19
N TYR A 44 5.30 -7.86 8.28
CA TYR A 44 4.64 -7.52 9.54
C TYR A 44 4.84 -8.58 10.63
N LEU A 45 4.71 -9.86 10.26
CA LEU A 45 4.90 -10.99 11.15
C LEU A 45 6.29 -11.00 11.78
N VAL A 46 7.33 -10.89 10.96
CA VAL A 46 8.71 -11.04 11.41
C VAL A 46 9.29 -9.72 11.90
N ILE A 47 9.28 -8.70 11.05
CA ILE A 47 9.90 -7.40 11.37
C ILE A 47 9.03 -6.62 12.34
N GLY A 48 7.72 -6.63 12.16
CA GLY A 48 6.80 -5.99 13.10
C GLY A 48 6.91 -6.53 14.53
N PHE A 49 7.20 -7.83 14.70
CA PHE A 49 7.40 -8.42 16.02
C PHE A 49 8.59 -7.81 16.78
N PHE A 50 9.67 -7.47 16.07
CA PHE A 50 10.83 -6.80 16.66
C PHE A 50 10.66 -5.28 16.72
N ALA A 51 9.88 -4.70 15.82
CA ALA A 51 9.77 -3.25 15.65
C ALA A 51 8.64 -2.60 16.50
N LEU A 52 7.65 -3.37 16.94
CA LEU A 52 6.47 -2.88 17.67
C LEU A 52 6.38 -3.47 19.09
N PRO A 53 5.78 -2.75 20.05
CA PRO A 53 5.36 -3.35 21.31
C PRO A 53 4.41 -4.52 21.06
N LEU A 54 4.54 -5.61 21.85
CA LEU A 54 3.80 -6.86 21.65
C LEU A 54 2.27 -6.65 21.53
N GLN A 55 1.72 -5.74 22.33
CA GLN A 55 0.31 -5.39 22.28
C GLN A 55 -0.08 -4.72 20.95
N ALA A 56 0.71 -3.76 20.46
CA ALA A 56 0.45 -3.10 19.17
C ALA A 56 0.59 -4.08 18.00
N TRP A 57 1.61 -4.95 18.06
CA TRP A 57 1.81 -6.02 17.09
C TRP A 57 0.61 -6.99 17.03
N ALA A 58 0.08 -7.40 18.19
CA ALA A 58 -1.10 -8.27 18.25
C ALA A 58 -2.35 -7.59 17.66
N TRP A 59 -2.58 -6.31 17.98
CA TRP A 59 -3.73 -5.56 17.46
C TRP A 59 -3.67 -5.33 15.95
N GLY A 60 -2.49 -5.27 15.34
CA GLY A 60 -2.39 -5.15 13.89
C GLY A 60 -3.00 -6.33 13.14
N TRP A 61 -2.94 -7.54 13.70
CA TRP A 61 -3.63 -8.71 13.12
C TRP A 61 -5.15 -8.56 13.11
N VAL A 62 -5.70 -7.91 14.13
CA VAL A 62 -7.13 -7.55 14.17
C VAL A 62 -7.44 -6.52 13.09
N SER A 63 -6.59 -5.49 12.93
CA SER A 63 -6.73 -4.51 11.85
C SER A 63 -6.71 -5.16 10.46
N LEU A 64 -5.81 -6.13 10.22
CA LEU A 64 -5.79 -6.93 8.99
C LEU A 64 -7.12 -7.64 8.78
N ALA A 65 -7.60 -8.37 9.79
CA ALA A 65 -8.84 -9.14 9.69
C ALA A 65 -10.05 -8.24 9.41
N VAL A 66 -10.16 -7.11 10.11
CA VAL A 66 -11.24 -6.13 9.93
C VAL A 66 -11.21 -5.55 8.51
N VAL A 67 -10.05 -5.07 8.05
CA VAL A 67 -9.93 -4.48 6.71
C VAL A 67 -10.13 -5.53 5.62
N LEU A 68 -9.74 -6.79 5.87
CA LEU A 68 -10.00 -7.89 4.93
C LEU A 68 -11.49 -8.18 4.80
N VAL A 69 -12.23 -8.22 5.90
CA VAL A 69 -13.70 -8.41 5.87
C VAL A 69 -14.38 -7.25 5.14
N LEU A 70 -14.03 -6.01 5.48
CA LEU A 70 -14.58 -4.82 4.81
C LEU A 70 -14.22 -4.82 3.31
N GLY A 71 -12.97 -5.09 2.97
CA GLY A 71 -12.50 -5.18 1.60
C GLY A 71 -13.17 -6.30 0.82
N PHE A 72 -13.43 -7.45 1.45
CA PHE A 72 -14.18 -8.55 0.84
C PHE A 72 -15.62 -8.15 0.53
N VAL A 73 -16.31 -7.50 1.47
CA VAL A 73 -17.68 -6.99 1.24
C VAL A 73 -17.68 -6.00 0.08
N LEU A 74 -16.80 -4.99 0.09
CA LEU A 74 -16.67 -4.01 -0.99
C LEU A 74 -16.36 -4.66 -2.34
N SER A 75 -15.52 -5.70 -2.35
CA SER A 75 -15.19 -6.42 -3.57
C SER A 75 -16.36 -7.27 -4.08
N SER A 76 -17.14 -7.88 -3.19
CA SER A 76 -18.32 -8.69 -3.55
C SER A 76 -19.43 -7.87 -4.21
N VAL A 77 -19.55 -6.58 -3.87
CA VAL A 77 -20.50 -5.65 -4.49
C VAL A 77 -19.92 -4.93 -5.71
N GLY A 78 -18.69 -5.24 -6.12
CA GLY A 78 -18.04 -4.70 -7.32
C GLY A 78 -17.47 -3.28 -7.18
N LEU A 79 -17.38 -2.75 -5.96
CA LEU A 79 -16.83 -1.40 -5.72
C LEU A 79 -15.30 -1.37 -5.75
N MET A 80 -14.63 -2.52 -5.54
CA MET A 80 -13.18 -2.59 -5.43
C MET A 80 -12.63 -3.94 -5.92
N GLY A 81 -11.44 -3.93 -6.53
CA GLY A 81 -10.78 -5.15 -6.97
C GLY A 81 -10.41 -6.07 -5.80
N GLY A 82 -10.56 -7.39 -5.99
CA GLY A 82 -10.22 -8.36 -4.94
C GLY A 82 -8.72 -8.38 -4.60
N GLY A 83 -7.85 -8.02 -5.55
CA GLY A 83 -6.42 -7.82 -5.31
C GLY A 83 -6.16 -6.61 -4.41
N ASP A 84 -6.77 -5.48 -4.74
CA ASP A 84 -6.68 -4.22 -4.00
C ASP A 84 -7.16 -4.40 -2.56
N ALA A 85 -8.25 -5.15 -2.36
CA ALA A 85 -8.81 -5.45 -1.03
C ALA A 85 -7.85 -6.22 -0.16
N LYS A 86 -7.23 -7.25 -0.72
CA LYS A 86 -6.23 -8.06 0.00
C LYS A 86 -4.98 -7.24 0.32
N PHE A 87 -4.54 -6.38 -0.60
CA PHE A 87 -3.37 -5.54 -0.37
C PHE A 87 -3.66 -4.46 0.68
N ALA A 88 -4.80 -3.78 0.60
CA ALA A 88 -5.24 -2.82 1.62
C ALA A 88 -5.33 -3.48 3.02
N ALA A 89 -5.83 -4.72 3.09
CA ALA A 89 -5.83 -5.47 4.33
C ALA A 89 -4.42 -5.77 4.86
N ALA A 90 -3.49 -6.15 3.98
CA ALA A 90 -2.10 -6.36 4.36
C ALA A 90 -1.35 -5.07 4.77
N MET A 91 -1.81 -3.90 4.30
CA MET A 91 -1.28 -2.59 4.70
C MET A 91 -1.78 -2.17 6.09
N ALA A 92 -3.00 -2.57 6.47
CA ALA A 92 -3.66 -2.12 7.70
C ALA A 92 -2.81 -2.26 8.98
N PRO A 93 -2.08 -3.36 9.23
CA PRO A 93 -1.24 -3.51 10.42
C PRO A 93 -0.11 -2.49 10.55
N PHE A 94 0.35 -1.93 9.43
CA PHE A 94 1.45 -0.98 9.39
C PHE A 94 1.03 0.43 9.80
N ILE A 95 -0.29 0.70 9.82
CA ILE A 95 -0.86 2.02 10.07
C ILE A 95 -1.30 2.10 11.52
N ALA A 96 -0.72 3.02 12.28
CA ALA A 96 -1.17 3.27 13.63
C ALA A 96 -2.61 3.83 13.61
N LEU A 97 -3.50 3.30 14.47
CA LEU A 97 -4.91 3.73 14.50
C LEU A 97 -5.06 5.24 14.72
N GLY A 98 -4.17 5.86 15.50
CA GLY A 98 -4.16 7.32 15.71
C GLY A 98 -3.79 8.13 14.47
N ASP A 99 -3.12 7.52 13.48
CA ASP A 99 -2.75 8.17 12.22
C ASP A 99 -3.72 7.83 11.07
N LEU A 100 -4.83 7.12 11.34
CA LEU A 100 -5.74 6.64 10.29
C LEU A 100 -6.29 7.77 9.42
N SER A 101 -6.66 8.91 10.01
CA SER A 101 -7.16 10.08 9.27
C SER A 101 -6.10 10.65 8.32
N LEU A 102 -4.85 10.74 8.79
CA LEU A 102 -3.71 11.16 7.99
C LEU A 102 -3.44 10.16 6.87
N PHE A 103 -3.48 8.86 7.16
CA PHE A 103 -3.28 7.83 6.15
C PHE A 103 -4.35 7.86 5.06
N LEU A 104 -5.64 8.01 5.42
CA LEU A 104 -6.72 8.11 4.45
C LEU A 104 -6.61 9.38 3.59
N MET A 105 -6.18 10.49 4.17
CA MET A 105 -5.90 11.73 3.44
C MET A 105 -4.73 11.56 2.46
N LEU A 106 -3.65 10.90 2.89
CA LEU A 106 -2.53 10.55 2.01
C LEU A 106 -2.98 9.63 0.89
N LEU A 107 -3.73 8.57 1.19
CA LEU A 107 -4.26 7.65 0.21
C LEU A 107 -5.12 8.38 -0.83
N ALA A 108 -6.01 9.28 -0.40
CA ALA A 108 -6.83 10.08 -1.31
C ALA A 108 -5.97 10.99 -2.20
N GLY A 109 -5.02 11.73 -1.62
CA GLY A 109 -4.12 12.62 -2.35
C GLY A 109 -3.23 11.88 -3.35
N VAL A 110 -2.59 10.79 -2.91
CA VAL A 110 -1.78 9.93 -3.78
C VAL A 110 -2.63 9.31 -4.87
N THR A 111 -3.86 8.89 -4.59
CA THR A 111 -4.75 8.34 -5.62
C THR A 111 -5.03 9.36 -6.72
N ILE A 112 -5.33 10.62 -6.36
CA ILE A 112 -5.56 11.69 -7.33
C ILE A 112 -4.30 11.94 -8.17
N VAL A 113 -3.15 12.09 -7.52
CA VAL A 113 -1.87 12.34 -8.21
C VAL A 113 -1.52 11.16 -9.12
N SER A 114 -1.53 9.93 -8.61
CA SER A 114 -1.22 8.72 -9.38
C SER A 114 -2.20 8.53 -10.53
N PHE A 115 -3.49 8.83 -10.35
CA PHE A 115 -4.48 8.76 -11.42
C PHE A 115 -4.17 9.77 -12.52
N ILE A 116 -3.95 11.04 -12.17
CA ILE A 116 -3.62 12.09 -13.16
C ILE A 116 -2.31 11.74 -13.87
N SER A 117 -1.26 11.40 -13.12
CA SER A 117 0.05 11.01 -13.67
C SER A 117 -0.07 9.80 -14.60
N HIS A 118 -0.86 8.79 -14.24
CA HIS A 118 -1.12 7.64 -15.10
C HIS A 118 -1.81 8.04 -16.40
N ARG A 119 -2.86 8.87 -16.33
CA ARG A 119 -3.63 9.29 -17.51
C ARG A 119 -2.81 10.17 -18.45
N VAL A 120 -1.99 11.06 -17.89
CA VAL A 120 -1.05 11.89 -18.66
C VAL A 120 0.04 11.02 -19.28
N ALA A 121 0.64 10.11 -18.51
CA ALA A 121 1.63 9.18 -19.04
C ALA A 121 1.03 8.34 -20.18
N ARG A 122 -0.20 7.85 -20.01
CA ARG A 122 -0.89 7.08 -21.05
C ARG A 122 -1.18 7.89 -22.31
N SER A 123 -1.43 9.19 -22.24
CA SER A 123 -1.74 9.99 -23.44
C SER A 123 -0.51 10.31 -24.31
N ILE A 124 0.70 10.10 -23.78
CA ILE A 124 1.95 10.39 -24.48
C ILE A 124 2.38 9.15 -25.31
N PRO A 125 2.63 9.27 -26.63
CA PRO A 125 3.06 8.12 -27.44
C PRO A 125 4.44 7.57 -27.06
N ALA A 126 5.34 8.42 -26.54
CA ALA A 126 6.69 8.02 -26.17
C ALA A 126 6.71 7.06 -24.97
N THR A 127 5.90 7.31 -23.95
CA THR A 127 5.78 6.43 -22.76
C THR A 127 5.19 5.08 -23.13
N GLN A 128 4.18 5.03 -24.01
CA GLN A 128 3.63 3.78 -24.53
C GLN A 128 4.69 2.98 -25.31
N LYS A 129 5.54 3.65 -26.10
CA LYS A 129 6.66 2.99 -26.82
C LYS A 129 7.74 2.43 -25.90
N LEU A 130 7.98 3.06 -24.74
CA LEU A 130 8.93 2.56 -23.74
C LEU A 130 8.43 1.30 -23.02
N ALA A 131 7.11 1.12 -22.96
CA ALA A 131 6.47 0.03 -22.25
C ALA A 131 5.24 -0.50 -23.02
N PRO A 132 5.43 -1.05 -24.23
CA PRO A 132 4.33 -1.39 -25.13
C PRO A 132 3.46 -2.54 -24.59
N ASP A 133 4.07 -3.44 -23.84
CA ASP A 133 3.41 -4.63 -23.30
C ASP A 133 2.62 -4.37 -22.00
N TRP A 134 2.53 -3.12 -21.54
CA TRP A 134 1.83 -2.81 -20.30
C TRP A 134 0.33 -2.75 -20.53
N GLU A 135 -0.41 -3.57 -19.77
CA GLU A 135 -1.85 -3.71 -19.90
C GLU A 135 -2.61 -2.44 -19.47
N SER A 136 -2.06 -1.68 -18.51
CA SER A 136 -2.68 -0.46 -18.00
C SER A 136 -2.83 0.66 -19.04
N TRP A 137 -2.08 0.63 -20.14
CA TRP A 137 -2.23 1.57 -21.27
C TRP A 137 -3.45 1.29 -22.13
N HIS A 138 -3.96 0.06 -22.10
CA HIS A 138 -5.02 -0.40 -22.99
C HIS A 138 -6.34 -0.57 -22.24
N ARG A 139 -6.29 -0.87 -20.94
CA ARG A 139 -7.45 -1.00 -20.03
C ARG A 139 -8.10 0.33 -19.67
N ARG A 140 -9.36 0.33 -19.26
CA ARG A 140 -10.04 1.55 -18.78
C ARG A 140 -9.84 1.74 -17.27
N GLU A 141 -9.69 0.63 -16.57
CA GLU A 141 -9.44 0.52 -15.14
C GLU A 141 -8.13 1.22 -14.75
N PHE A 142 -8.09 1.76 -13.53
CA PHE A 142 -6.89 2.38 -12.98
C PHE A 142 -6.13 1.36 -12.12
N PRO A 143 -4.81 1.19 -12.30
CA PRO A 143 -4.00 0.31 -11.48
C PRO A 143 -3.84 0.89 -10.06
N MET A 144 -4.68 0.42 -9.13
CA MET A 144 -4.71 0.89 -7.75
C MET A 144 -3.40 0.62 -6.98
N GLY A 145 -2.57 -0.32 -7.42
CA GLY A 145 -1.22 -0.55 -6.92
C GLY A 145 -0.33 0.69 -7.02
N LEU A 146 -0.55 1.56 -8.02
CA LEU A 146 0.13 2.86 -8.13
C LEU A 146 -0.27 3.86 -7.04
N ALA A 147 -1.37 3.63 -6.34
CA ALA A 147 -1.82 4.49 -5.24
C ALA A 147 -1.54 3.83 -3.87
N LEU A 148 -1.90 2.55 -3.74
CA LEU A 148 -1.77 1.80 -2.49
C LEU A 148 -0.31 1.62 -2.07
N GLY A 149 0.58 1.27 -3.00
CA GLY A 149 2.01 1.12 -2.71
C GLY A 149 2.64 2.43 -2.22
N PRO A 150 2.59 3.52 -3.02
CA PRO A 150 3.19 4.80 -2.64
C PRO A 150 2.56 5.45 -1.41
N SER A 151 1.26 5.29 -1.17
CA SER A 151 0.63 5.80 0.06
C SER A 151 1.18 5.14 1.33
N LEU A 152 1.40 3.82 1.31
CA LEU A 152 2.09 3.14 2.41
C LEU A 152 3.51 3.66 2.60
N LEU A 153 4.25 3.84 1.49
CA LEU A 153 5.63 4.34 1.55
C LEU A 153 5.71 5.75 2.08
N PHE A 154 4.88 6.67 1.61
CA PHE A 154 4.85 8.03 2.11
C PHE A 154 4.44 8.07 3.58
N TYR A 155 3.48 7.24 4.00
CA TYR A 155 3.16 7.13 5.41
C TYR A 155 4.36 6.70 6.26
N LEU A 156 5.08 5.64 5.85
CA LEU A 156 6.28 5.18 6.57
C LEU A 156 7.41 6.22 6.53
N ILE A 157 7.63 6.91 5.41
CA ILE A 157 8.62 7.99 5.29
C ILE A 157 8.25 9.16 6.21
N LEU A 158 6.97 9.54 6.26
CA LEU A 158 6.53 10.58 7.17
C LEU A 158 6.68 10.14 8.63
N ALA A 159 6.46 8.87 8.95
CA ALA A 159 6.70 8.33 10.27
C ALA A 159 8.20 8.30 10.64
N THR A 160 9.12 8.06 9.69
CA THR A 160 10.56 8.16 9.99
C THR A 160 11.01 9.59 10.27
N VAL A 161 10.40 10.59 9.62
CA VAL A 161 10.77 12.01 9.77
C VAL A 161 10.08 12.68 10.95
N PHE A 162 8.80 12.38 11.19
CA PHE A 162 7.95 13.07 12.16
C PHE A 162 7.48 12.20 13.33
N GLY A 163 7.81 10.90 13.32
CA GLY A 163 7.52 10.00 14.43
C GLY A 163 8.40 10.29 15.64
N ASN A 164 7.88 10.06 16.84
CA ASN A 164 8.68 10.21 18.05
C ASN A 164 9.77 9.11 18.12
N THR A 165 10.90 9.42 18.73
CA THR A 165 12.04 8.48 18.87
C THR A 165 11.96 7.63 20.14
N ALA A 166 11.17 8.04 21.13
CA ALA A 166 10.96 7.29 22.36
C ALA A 166 9.90 6.20 22.16
N ALA A 167 10.31 4.94 22.34
CA ALA A 167 9.43 3.76 22.40
C ALA A 167 8.88 3.53 23.80
#